data_AF-A0AAF0Q0M0-F1
#
_entry.id   AF-A0AAF0Q0M0-F1
#
_cell.length_a   1.000
_cell.length_b   1.000
_cell.length_c   1.000
_cell.angle_alpha   90.00
_cell.angle_beta   90.00
_cell.angle_gamma   90.00
#
_symmetry.space_group_name_H-M   'P 1'
#
loop_
_entity.id
_entity.type
_entity.pdbx_description
1 polymer ?
#
loop_
_entity_poly.entity_id
_entity_poly.type
_entity_poly.pdbx_seq_one_letter_code
_entity_poly.pdbx_strand_id
1 'polypeptide(L)' 'MATCYTLNVDLKDVVNADDLLALDKKVTAEKVTKARLEERFKTGKNRWFFTR' A
#
# COMPACT_ATOMS: atom_id res chain seq x y z
N MET A 1 -8.99 -12.22 -7.50
CA MET A 1 -8.15 -13.42 -7.78
C MET A 1 -7.01 -13.43 -6.79
N ALA A 2 -6.94 -14.44 -5.92
CA ALA A 2 -5.80 -14.57 -5.01
C ALA A 2 -4.57 -15.04 -5.79
N THR A 3 -3.38 -14.55 -5.43
CA THR A 3 -2.12 -14.94 -6.07
C THR A 3 -1.17 -15.54 -5.04
N CYS A 4 -0.25 -16.41 -5.47
CA CYS A 4 0.70 -17.07 -4.57
C CYS A 4 1.80 -16.14 -4.02
N TYR A 5 1.72 -14.83 -4.30
CA TYR A 5 2.69 -13.84 -3.84
C TYR A 5 2.15 -13.08 -2.62
N THR A 6 3.01 -12.91 -1.62
CA THR A 6 2.72 -12.14 -0.42
C THR A 6 3.44 -10.80 -0.46
N LEU A 7 2.71 -9.70 -0.24
CA LEU A 7 3.27 -8.38 -0.03
C LEU A 7 3.33 -8.10 1.47
N ASN A 8 4.54 -8.06 2.04
CA ASN A 8 4.74 -7.67 3.44
C ASN A 8 4.92 -6.14 3.54
N VAL A 9 3.78 -5.46 3.55
CA VAL A 9 3.69 -4.03 3.85
C VAL A 9 2.72 -3.90 5.02
N ASP A 10 3.19 -3.28 6.11
CA ASP A 10 2.35 -2.92 7.25
C ASP A 10 1.40 -1.80 6.83
N LEU A 11 0.32 -2.18 6.15
CA LEU A 11 -0.77 -1.30 5.73
C LEU A 11 -1.88 -1.21 6.79
N LYS A 12 -1.82 -2.07 7.83
CA LYS A 12 -2.81 -2.12 8.92
C LYS A 12 -2.91 -0.81 9.69
N ASP A 13 -1.82 -0.07 9.82
CA ASP A 13 -1.81 1.23 10.51
C ASP A 13 -2.24 2.40 9.61
N VAL A 14 -2.32 2.19 8.30
CA VAL A 14 -2.55 3.26 7.31
C VAL A 14 -3.93 3.18 6.67
N VAL A 15 -4.48 1.97 6.53
CA VAL A 15 -5.77 1.73 5.91
C VAL A 15 -6.69 1.10 6.95
N ASN A 16 -7.40 1.95 7.69
CA ASN A 16 -8.43 1.50 8.62
C ASN A 16 -9.82 1.75 8.04
N ALA A 17 -10.84 1.04 8.54
CA ALA A 17 -12.21 1.14 8.02
C ALA A 17 -12.79 2.57 8.12
N ASP A 18 -12.29 3.37 9.06
CA ASP A 18 -12.70 4.77 9.27
C ASP A 18 -12.12 5.72 8.21
N ASP A 19 -10.93 5.43 7.69
CA ASP A 19 -10.26 6.25 6.66
C ASP A 19 -10.93 6.13 5.28
N LEU A 20 -11.76 5.10 5.10
CA LEU A 20 -12.53 4.86 3.88
C LEU A 20 -13.84 5.65 3.82
N LEU A 21 -14.32 6.17 4.97
CA LEU A 21 -15.59 6.90 5.07
C LEU A 21 -15.46 8.39 4.75
N ALA A 22 -14.28 8.98 4.97
CA ALA A 22 -14.03 10.40 4.75
C ALA A 22 -13.02 10.62 3.60
N LEU A 23 -13.39 11.47 2.64
CA LEU A 23 -12.60 11.77 1.44
C LEU A 23 -11.20 12.33 1.77
N ASP A 24 -11.09 13.20 2.77
CA ASP A 24 -9.82 13.78 3.23
C ASP A 24 -8.86 12.74 3.84
N LYS A 25 -9.42 11.80 4.61
CA LYS A 25 -8.64 10.73 5.24
C LYS A 25 -8.13 9.75 4.19
N LYS A 26 -8.94 9.46 3.17
CA LYS A 26 -8.55 8.64 2.04
C LYS A 26 -7.36 9.22 1.26
N VAL A 27 -7.37 10.51 0.94
CA VAL A 27 -6.25 11.16 0.22
C VAL A 27 -4.97 11.14 1.07
N THR A 28 -5.11 11.24 2.39
CA THR A 28 -3.96 11.19 3.31
C THR A 28 -3.40 9.76 3.40
N ALA A 29 -4.26 8.75 3.54
CA ALA A 29 -3.89 7.34 3.54
C ALA A 29 -3.24 6.92 2.20
N GLU A 30 -3.74 7.42 1.06
CA GLU A 30 -3.16 7.18 -0.26
C GLU A 30 -1.74 7.74 -0.38
N LYS A 31 -1.49 8.96 0.10
CA LYS A 31 -0.14 9.58 0.09
C LYS A 31 0.85 8.79 0.93
N VAL A 32 0.44 8.37 2.12
CA VAL A 32 1.29 7.55 3.03
C VAL A 32 1.55 6.17 2.43
N THR A 33 0.52 5.55 1.84
CA THR A 33 0.65 4.25 1.18
C THR A 33 1.57 4.33 -0.04
N LYS A 34 1.47 5.40 -0.84
CA LYS A 34 2.33 5.63 -2.00
C LYS A 34 3.80 5.75 -1.61
N ALA A 35 4.13 6.52 -0.57
CA ALA A 35 5.50 6.65 -0.10
C ALA A 35 6.10 5.30 0.32
N ARG A 36 5.35 4.48 1.07
CA ARG A 36 5.80 3.14 1.50
C ARG A 36 5.99 2.18 0.32
N LEU A 37 5.13 2.28 -0.69
CA LEU A 37 5.25 1.49 -1.93
C LEU A 37 6.47 1.92 -2.76
N GLU A 38 6.78 3.21 -2.83
CA GLU A 38 7.96 3.73 -3.53
C GLU A 38 9.28 3.30 -2.85
N GLU A 39 9.33 3.29 -1.53
CA GLU A 39 10.49 2.77 -0.78
C GLU A 39 10.70 1.27 -1.06
N ARG A 40 9.63 0.49 -1.05
CA ARG A 40 9.68 -0.95 -1.38
C ARG A 40 10.12 -1.18 -2.83
N PHE A 41 9.66 -0.35 -3.77
CA PHE A 41 10.10 -0.39 -5.16
C PHE A 41 11.60 -0.12 -5.30
N LYS A 42 12.13 0.91 -4.62
CA LYS A 42 13.58 1.22 -4.60
C LYS A 42 14.42 0.08 -4.01
N THR A 43 13.90 -0.61 -2.99
CA THR A 43 14.59 -1.78 -2.40
C THR A 43 14.55 -3.04 -3.27
N GLY A 44 13.87 -3.02 -4.43
CA GLY A 44 13.79 -4.14 -5.36
C GLY A 44 13.00 -5.36 -4.85
N LYS A 45 12.32 -5.22 -3.70
CA LYS A 45 11.45 -6.26 -3.13
C LYS A 45 10.09 -6.25 -3.83
N ASN A 46 9.43 -7.40 -3.88
CA ASN A 46 8.09 -7.55 -4.43
C ASN A 46 7.95 -7.12 -5.91
N ARG A 47 8.96 -7.46 -6.73
CA ARG A 47 9.01 -7.12 -8.17
C ARG A 47 7.73 -7.49 -8.89
N TRP A 48 7.21 -8.70 -8.71
CA TRP A 48 5.95 -9.16 -9.31
C TRP A 48 4.75 -8.24 -8.99
N PHE A 49 4.68 -7.66 -7.78
CA PHE A 49 3.62 -6.73 -7.38
C PHE A 49 3.74 -5.36 -8.07
N PHE A 50 4.97 -4.89 -8.29
CA PHE A 50 5.24 -3.66 -9.03
C PHE A 50 5.37 -3.87 -10.54
N THR A 51 5.22 -5.11 -11.01
CA THR A 51 5.29 -5.43 -12.43
C THR A 51 3.88 -5.31 -13.00
N ARG A 52 3.68 -4.29 -13.83
CA ARG A 52 2.71 -4.29 -14.91
C ARG A 52 3.30 -3.58 -16.11
#